data_AF-A0A6P0RT72-F1
#
_entry.id   AF-A0A6P0RT72-F1
#
_cell.length_a   1.000
_cell.length_b   1.000
_cell.length_c   1.000
_cell.angle_alpha   90.00
_cell.angle_beta   90.00
_cell.angle_gamma   90.00
#
_symmetry.space_group_name_H-M   'P 1'
#
loop_
_entity.id
_entity.type
_entity.pdbx_description
1 polymer ?
#
loop_
_entity_poly.entity_id
_entity_poly.type
_entity_poly.pdbx_seq_one_letter_code
_entity_poly.pdbx_strand_id
1 'polypeptide(L)'
;MIATASLTNRQLSGEKRVILHDLTWEAYKQILDALPQSRGVRLVYDRGTLEVTMPLEDHEYARELIGLFIRILVGEMGMKLKSMGSTTLNRADLDKGAEPDNGYYIQNQPLVAGRKVNLDRDPPPDLVVEIDITHTD
;
A
#
# COMPACT_ATOMS: atom_id res chain seq x y z
N MET A 1 -2.78 39.30 -17.82
CA MET A 1 -2.65 37.95 -17.24
C MET A 1 -2.08 38.09 -15.85
N ILE A 2 -2.90 37.84 -14.82
CA ILE A 2 -2.41 37.61 -13.46
C ILE A 2 -3.31 36.52 -12.89
N ALA A 3 -2.81 35.30 -12.78
CA ALA A 3 -3.47 34.23 -12.05
C ALA A 3 -3.00 34.34 -10.59
N THR A 4 -3.87 34.82 -9.72
CA THR A 4 -3.68 34.82 -8.27
C THR A 4 -3.98 33.42 -7.73
N ALA A 5 -2.96 32.72 -7.24
CA ALA A 5 -3.16 31.52 -6.43
C ALA A 5 -3.52 31.95 -5.00
N SER A 6 -4.75 31.67 -4.59
CA SER A 6 -5.20 31.88 -3.21
C SER A 6 -4.62 30.76 -2.33
N LEU A 7 -3.71 31.10 -1.43
CA LEU A 7 -3.16 30.17 -0.45
C LEU A 7 -4.15 29.99 0.70
N THR A 8 -4.98 28.95 0.63
CA THR A 8 -5.58 28.38 1.85
C THR A 8 -4.67 27.26 2.34
N ASN A 9 -3.57 27.64 3.00
CA ASN A 9 -2.70 26.68 3.67
C ASN A 9 -3.37 26.23 4.97
N ARG A 10 -4.32 25.29 4.85
CA ARG A 10 -4.69 24.45 5.98
C ARG A 10 -3.59 23.40 6.07
N GLN A 11 -2.61 23.65 6.93
CA GLN A 11 -1.51 22.73 7.16
C GLN A 11 -2.11 21.47 7.80
N LEU A 12 -2.43 20.49 6.95
CA LEU A 12 -2.84 19.16 7.40
C LEU A 12 -1.63 18.56 8.09
N SER A 13 -1.70 18.41 9.41
CA SER A 13 -0.77 17.54 10.15
C SER A 13 -1.19 16.10 9.84
N GLY A 14 -0.91 15.65 8.63
CA GLY A 14 -1.16 14.30 8.15
C GLY A 14 0.13 13.72 7.59
N GLU A 15 0.05 12.50 7.06
CA GLU A 15 1.20 11.87 6.44
C GLU A 15 1.79 12.74 5.32
N LYS A 16 3.12 12.76 5.24
CA LYS A 16 3.81 13.47 4.16
C LYS A 16 3.66 12.67 2.88
N ARG A 17 3.09 13.33 1.86
CA ARG A 17 2.83 12.74 0.54
C ARG A 17 3.51 13.55 -0.56
N VAL A 18 4.13 12.84 -1.49
CA VAL A 18 4.69 13.41 -2.72
C VAL A 18 4.04 12.72 -3.89
N ILE A 19 3.53 13.50 -4.85
CA ILE A 19 2.85 12.97 -6.03
C ILE A 19 3.67 13.36 -7.26
N LEU A 20 3.95 12.37 -8.11
CA LEU A 20 4.60 12.52 -9.40
C LEU A 20 3.60 12.10 -10.49
N HIS A 21 3.51 12.87 -11.57
CA HIS A 21 2.61 12.61 -12.69
C HIS A 21 3.41 12.29 -13.97
N ASP A 22 2.67 11.83 -14.99
CA ASP A 22 3.17 11.55 -16.33
C ASP A 22 4.32 10.51 -16.39
N LEU A 23 4.31 9.55 -15.46
CA LEU A 23 5.28 8.45 -15.41
C LEU A 23 4.80 7.22 -16.17
N THR A 24 5.61 6.69 -17.09
CA THR A 24 5.32 5.38 -17.68
C THR A 24 5.51 4.25 -16.66
N TRP A 25 4.92 3.09 -16.94
CA TRP A 25 5.14 1.87 -16.13
C TRP A 25 6.63 1.56 -15.94
N GLU A 26 7.43 1.69 -17.00
CA GLU A 26 8.87 1.43 -16.96
C GLU A 26 9.60 2.44 -16.07
N ALA A 27 9.22 3.72 -16.14
CA ALA A 27 9.79 4.75 -15.28
C ALA A 27 9.44 4.49 -13.80
N TYR A 28 8.19 4.11 -13.50
CA TYR A 28 7.80 3.66 -12.17
C TYR A 28 8.64 2.47 -11.69
N LYS A 29 8.81 1.44 -12.52
CA LYS A 29 9.61 0.26 -12.19
C LYS A 29 11.07 0.60 -11.92
N GLN A 30 11.66 1.53 -12.66
CA GLN A 30 13.03 2.01 -12.42
C GLN A 30 13.15 2.72 -11.06
N ILE A 31 12.17 3.57 -10.71
CA ILE A 31 12.12 4.22 -9.39
C ILE A 31 11.99 3.16 -8.29
N LEU A 32 11.08 2.20 -8.44
CA LEU A 32 10.87 1.13 -7.47
C LEU A 32 12.15 0.30 -7.26
N ASP A 33 12.84 -0.06 -8.34
CA ASP A 33 14.04 -0.91 -8.28
C ASP A 33 15.29 -0.15 -7.78
N ALA A 34 15.31 1.18 -7.90
CA ALA A 34 16.37 2.03 -7.37
C ALA A 34 16.27 2.24 -5.85
N LEU A 35 15.10 2.02 -5.24
CA LEU A 35 14.90 2.21 -3.81
C LEU A 35 15.17 0.92 -3.02
N PRO A 36 15.81 1.00 -1.85
CA PRO A 36 16.04 -0.17 -1.01
C PRO A 36 14.71 -0.72 -0.46
N GLN A 37 14.61 -2.03 -0.31
CA GLN A 37 13.41 -2.68 0.25
C GLN A 37 13.16 -2.28 1.72
N SER A 38 14.18 -1.83 2.44
CA SER A 38 14.10 -1.34 3.83
C SER A 38 13.70 0.13 3.94
N ARG A 39 13.14 0.72 2.89
CA ARG A 39 12.72 2.12 2.88
C ARG A 39 11.51 2.36 3.79
N GLY A 40 11.50 3.51 4.47
CA GLY A 40 10.37 3.97 5.28
C GLY A 40 9.30 4.72 4.48
N VAL A 41 9.32 4.62 3.15
CA VAL A 41 8.30 5.20 2.27
C VAL A 41 7.51 4.10 1.61
N ARG A 42 6.26 4.37 1.25
CA ARG A 42 5.36 3.49 0.50
C ARG A 42 5.10 4.08 -0.89
N LEU A 43 5.01 3.22 -1.91
CA LEU A 43 4.69 3.63 -3.28
C LEU A 43 3.34 3.08 -3.72
N VAL A 44 2.52 3.96 -4.32
CA VAL A 44 1.32 3.59 -5.05
C VAL A 44 1.39 4.21 -6.44
N TYR A 45 1.33 3.38 -7.46
CA TYR A 45 1.29 3.75 -8.86
C TYR A 45 -0.08 3.41 -9.46
N ASP A 46 -0.71 4.38 -10.09
CA ASP A 46 -1.93 4.22 -10.89
C ASP A 46 -1.84 5.05 -12.17
N ARG A 47 -1.67 4.37 -13.31
CA ARG A 47 -1.83 4.93 -14.67
C ARG A 47 -1.20 6.32 -14.85
N GLY A 48 0.11 6.41 -14.70
CA GLY A 48 0.83 7.67 -14.86
C GLY A 48 1.13 8.42 -13.57
N THR A 49 0.44 8.10 -12.48
CA THR A 49 0.60 8.81 -11.20
C THR A 49 1.29 7.92 -10.17
N LEU A 50 2.41 8.39 -9.62
CA LEU A 50 3.11 7.77 -8.50
C LEU A 50 2.94 8.62 -7.25
N GLU A 51 2.30 8.04 -6.25
CA GLU A 51 2.22 8.58 -4.90
C GLU A 51 3.29 7.93 -4.01
N VAL A 52 4.02 8.77 -3.29
CA VAL A 52 5.02 8.39 -2.30
C VAL A 52 4.57 8.89 -0.95
N THR A 53 4.31 7.97 -0.02
CA THR A 53 3.83 8.29 1.33
C THR A 53 4.90 7.90 2.35
N MET A 54 5.12 8.74 3.36
CA MET A 54 5.93 8.40 4.53
C MET A 54 5.03 8.23 5.75
N PRO A 55 4.78 6.99 6.19
CA PRO A 55 3.91 6.74 7.32
C PRO A 55 4.41 7.40 8.62
N LEU A 56 3.45 7.86 9.43
CA LEU A 56 3.69 8.38 10.78
C LEU A 56 3.62 7.25 11.82
N GLU A 57 4.10 7.51 13.04
CA GLU A 57 4.03 6.55 14.14
C GLU A 57 2.61 6.08 14.41
N ASP A 58 1.64 6.99 14.42
CA ASP A 58 0.22 6.67 14.61
C ASP A 58 -0.33 5.73 13.53
N HIS A 59 0.18 5.85 12.30
CA HIS A 59 -0.21 4.99 11.18
C HIS A 59 0.28 3.58 11.40
N GLU A 60 1.54 3.43 11.81
CA GLU A 60 2.12 2.14 12.15
C GLU A 60 1.42 1.48 13.34
N TYR A 61 1.07 2.26 14.37
CA TYR A 61 0.29 1.78 15.51
C TYR A 61 -1.09 1.24 15.08
N ALA A 62 -1.85 2.02 14.30
CA ALA A 62 -3.15 1.61 13.81
C ALA A 62 -3.06 0.37 12.90
N ARG A 63 -2.08 0.34 11.99
CA ARG A 63 -1.81 -0.79 11.10
C ARG A 63 -1.54 -2.08 11.86
N GLU A 64 -0.71 -2.03 12.90
CA GLU A 64 -0.40 -3.19 13.74
C GLU A 64 -1.59 -3.63 14.58
N LEU A 65 -2.33 -2.71 15.19
CA LEU A 65 -3.51 -3.03 15.98
C LEU A 65 -4.59 -3.73 15.14
N ILE A 66 -4.90 -3.19 13.96
CA ILE A 66 -5.86 -3.78 13.03
C ILE A 66 -5.33 -5.11 12.49
N GLY A 67 -4.04 -5.20 12.18
CA GLY A 67 -3.42 -6.44 11.74
C GLY A 67 -3.49 -7.56 12.78
N LEU A 68 -3.26 -7.23 14.06
CA LEU A 68 -3.39 -8.16 15.17
C LEU A 68 -4.84 -8.64 15.33
N PHE A 69 -5.81 -7.71 15.30
CA PHE A 69 -7.23 -8.04 15.37
C PHE A 69 -7.64 -9.03 14.28
N ILE A 70 -7.26 -8.78 13.02
CA ILE A 70 -7.58 -9.67 11.90
C ILE A 70 -6.98 -11.06 12.10
N ARG A 71 -5.72 -11.15 12.52
CA ARG A 71 -5.05 -12.44 12.76
C ARG A 71 -5.75 -13.26 13.84
N ILE A 72 -6.13 -12.61 14.94
CA ILE A 72 -6.87 -13.26 16.03
C ILE A 72 -8.22 -13.73 15.52
N LEU A 73 -9.01 -12.87 14.90
CA LEU A 73 -10.34 -13.20 14.40
C LEU A 73 -10.33 -14.39 13.44
N VAL A 74 -9.41 -14.38 12.45
CA VAL A 74 -9.28 -15.47 11.48
C VAL A 74 -8.87 -16.78 12.16
N GLY A 75 -7.98 -16.71 13.16
CA GLY A 75 -7.58 -17.86 13.98
C GLY A 75 -8.73 -18.44 14.79
N GLU A 76 -9.52 -17.60 15.46
CA GLU A 76 -10.69 -18.00 16.26
C GLU A 76 -11.80 -18.62 15.39
N MET A 77 -11.89 -18.21 14.12
CA MET A 77 -12.80 -18.83 13.14
C MET A 77 -12.27 -20.18 12.60
N GLY A 78 -11.13 -20.68 13.09
CA GLY A 78 -10.53 -21.94 12.63
C GLY A 78 -9.98 -21.89 11.20
N MET A 79 -9.78 -20.69 10.67
CA MET A 79 -9.28 -20.46 9.31
C MET A 79 -7.76 -20.23 9.31
N LYS A 80 -7.15 -20.37 8.15
CA LYS A 80 -5.73 -20.08 7.94
C LYS A 80 -5.56 -18.74 7.23
N LEU A 81 -4.42 -18.10 7.45
CA LEU A 81 -4.09 -16.80 6.89
C LEU A 81 -2.66 -16.77 6.35
N LYS A 82 -2.48 -16.05 5.24
CA LYS A 82 -1.16 -15.62 4.75
C LYS A 82 -1.16 -14.11 4.56
N SER A 83 -0.24 -13.42 5.24
CA SER A 83 -0.09 -11.96 5.17
C SER A 83 0.88 -11.50 4.07
N MET A 84 0.67 -10.31 3.54
CA MET A 84 1.42 -9.68 2.44
C MET A 84 1.78 -8.19 2.68
N GLY A 85 1.68 -7.67 3.91
CA GLY A 85 1.77 -6.22 4.25
C GLY A 85 3.09 -5.46 3.95
N SER A 86 4.04 -6.12 3.28
CA SER A 86 5.27 -5.49 2.79
C SER A 86 5.61 -5.89 1.36
N THR A 87 4.65 -6.50 0.65
CA THR A 87 4.86 -6.96 -0.73
C THR A 87 4.24 -5.96 -1.69
N THR A 88 5.07 -5.42 -2.58
CA THR A 88 4.57 -4.64 -3.72
C THR A 88 3.73 -5.55 -4.63
N LEU A 89 2.47 -5.15 -4.83
CA LEU A 89 1.50 -5.82 -5.67
C LEU A 89 1.48 -5.14 -7.05
N ASN A 90 2.38 -5.58 -7.92
CA ASN A 90 2.47 -5.06 -9.29
C ASN A 90 1.54 -5.80 -10.25
N ARG A 91 0.79 -5.04 -11.05
CA ARG A 91 -0.11 -5.50 -12.10
C ARG A 91 0.10 -4.64 -13.35
N ALA A 92 1.13 -5.01 -14.11
CA ALA A 92 1.50 -4.32 -15.34
C ALA A 92 0.36 -4.30 -16.37
N ASP A 93 -0.44 -5.37 -16.42
CA ASP A 93 -1.63 -5.49 -17.26
C ASP A 93 -2.74 -4.48 -16.89
N LEU A 94 -2.72 -3.97 -15.66
CA LEU A 94 -3.64 -2.93 -15.17
C LEU A 94 -2.98 -1.55 -15.06
N ASP A 95 -1.69 -1.45 -15.41
CA ASP A 95 -0.87 -0.25 -15.25
C ASP A 95 -0.93 0.31 -13.80
N LYS A 96 -0.82 -0.60 -12.83
CA LYS A 96 -0.95 -0.33 -11.40
C LYS A 96 0.08 -1.09 -10.57
N GLY A 97 0.57 -0.46 -9.51
CA GLY A 97 1.44 -1.07 -8.52
C GLY A 97 1.14 -0.50 -7.14
N ALA A 98 0.90 -1.33 -6.13
CA ALA A 98 0.54 -0.82 -4.81
C ALA A 98 1.31 -1.55 -3.70
N GLU A 99 1.63 -0.82 -2.64
CA GLU A 99 2.20 -1.36 -1.41
C GLU A 99 1.18 -1.20 -0.28
N PRO A 100 0.24 -2.14 -0.14
CA PRO A 100 -0.78 -2.01 0.87
C PRO A 100 -0.17 -2.02 2.26
N ASP A 101 -0.80 -1.32 3.21
CA ASP A 101 -0.40 -1.39 4.61
C ASP A 101 -0.44 -2.82 5.11
N ASN A 102 -1.57 -3.50 4.92
CA ASN A 102 -1.69 -4.93 5.15
C ASN A 102 -2.49 -5.60 4.02
N GLY A 103 -2.11 -6.84 3.67
CA GLY A 103 -2.86 -7.68 2.73
C GLY A 103 -2.95 -9.11 3.24
N TYR A 104 -4.10 -9.76 3.04
CA TYR A 104 -4.40 -11.06 3.61
C TYR A 104 -5.07 -11.99 2.61
N TYR A 105 -4.50 -13.19 2.46
CA TYR A 105 -5.18 -14.35 1.91
C TYR A 105 -5.80 -15.13 3.06
N ILE A 106 -7.12 -15.32 3.02
CA ILE A 106 -7.95 -16.04 4.00
C ILE A 106 -8.68 -17.18 3.26
N GLN A 107 -9.64 -16.85 2.38
CA GLN A 107 -10.34 -17.85 1.56
C GLN A 107 -9.42 -18.41 0.48
N ASN A 108 -8.62 -17.54 -0.16
CA ASN A 108 -7.64 -17.93 -1.17
C ASN A 108 -6.34 -18.45 -0.56
N GLN A 109 -6.20 -18.51 0.77
CA GLN A 109 -4.99 -18.99 1.46
C GLN A 109 -4.50 -20.34 0.93
N PRO A 110 -5.34 -21.38 0.76
CA PRO A 110 -4.88 -22.69 0.30
C PRO A 110 -4.21 -22.66 -1.07
N LEU A 111 -4.60 -21.73 -1.94
CA LEU A 111 -4.07 -21.60 -3.31
C LEU A 111 -2.62 -21.06 -3.33
N VAL A 112 -2.22 -20.33 -2.29
CA VAL A 112 -0.95 -19.62 -2.22
C VAL A 112 -0.07 -20.05 -1.04
N ALA A 113 -0.44 -21.11 -0.32
CA ALA A 113 0.25 -21.60 0.86
C ALA A 113 1.71 -21.99 0.57
N GLY A 114 2.63 -21.65 1.49
CA GLY A 114 4.00 -22.19 1.49
C GLY A 114 4.94 -21.74 0.37
N ARG A 115 4.53 -20.78 -0.48
CA ARG A 115 5.34 -20.26 -1.59
C ARG A 115 5.20 -18.76 -1.77
N LYS A 116 6.03 -18.15 -2.62
CA LYS A 116 5.83 -16.76 -3.06
C LYS A 116 4.60 -16.66 -3.97
N VAL A 117 3.84 -15.58 -3.83
CA VAL A 117 2.67 -15.29 -4.69
C VAL A 117 3.15 -14.72 -6.03
N ASN A 118 2.54 -15.16 -7.11
CA ASN A 118 2.66 -14.57 -8.45
C ASN A 118 1.30 -14.03 -8.88
N LEU A 119 1.11 -12.71 -8.85
CA LEU A 119 -0.17 -12.06 -9.16
C LEU A 119 -0.61 -12.17 -10.63
N ASP A 120 0.26 -12.64 -11.53
CA ASP A 120 -0.12 -12.94 -12.93
C ASP A 120 -0.90 -14.25 -13.05
N ARG A 121 -0.86 -15.10 -12.01
CA ARG A 121 -1.42 -16.47 -12.02
C ARG A 121 -2.27 -16.79 -10.81
N ASP A 122 -1.87 -16.26 -9.66
CA ASP A 122 -2.55 -16.44 -8.38
C ASP A 122 -3.68 -15.42 -8.25
N PRO A 123 -4.74 -15.74 -7.48
CA PRO A 123 -5.76 -14.76 -7.16
C PRO A 123 -5.15 -13.59 -6.38
N PRO A 124 -5.79 -12.40 -6.40
CA PRO A 124 -5.43 -11.32 -5.49
C PRO A 124 -5.71 -11.70 -4.02
N PRO A 125 -5.14 -10.97 -3.04
CA PRO A 125 -5.52 -11.14 -1.64
C PRO A 125 -7.02 -10.91 -1.44
N ASP A 126 -7.62 -11.62 -0.48
CA ASP A 126 -9.05 -11.52 -0.17
C ASP A 126 -9.39 -10.22 0.55
N LEU A 127 -8.44 -9.70 1.33
CA LEU A 127 -8.57 -8.48 2.10
C LEU A 127 -7.30 -7.64 1.96
N VAL A 128 -7.50 -6.38 1.59
CA VAL A 128 -6.48 -5.33 1.67
C VAL A 128 -6.97 -4.31 2.69
N VAL A 129 -6.05 -3.85 3.54
CA VAL A 129 -6.31 -2.81 4.53
C VAL A 129 -5.36 -1.66 4.24
N GLU A 130 -5.92 -0.47 4.16
CA GLU A 130 -5.20 0.80 4.11
C GLU A 130 -5.62 1.63 5.31
N ILE A 131 -4.66 2.27 5.95
CA ILE A 131 -4.86 3.23 7.03
C ILE A 131 -4.72 4.62 6.41
N ASP A 132 -5.63 5.53 6.71
CA ASP A 132 -5.51 6.92 6.28
C ASP A 132 -5.73 7.85 7.47
N ILE A 133 -4.66 8.52 7.86
CA ILE A 133 -4.68 9.53 8.92
C ILE A 133 -4.82 10.90 8.27
N THR A 134 -6.05 11.40 8.25
CA THR A 134 -6.38 12.69 7.63
C THR A 134 -6.08 13.88 8.54
N HIS A 135 -5.95 13.66 9.85
CA HIS A 135 -5.64 14.67 10.86
C HIS A 135 -4.91 13.99 12.03
N THR A 136 -3.75 14.52 12.43
CA THR A 136 -3.16 14.30 13.75
C THR A 136 -3.45 15.51 14.62
N ASP A 137 -3.59 15.29 15.93
CA ASP A 137 -3.75 16.36 16.93
C ASP A 137 -2.46 17.19 17.14
#